data_AF-A0A839FUB1-F1
#
_entry.id   AF-A0A839FUB1-F1
#
_cell.length_a   1.000
_cell.length_b   1.000
_cell.length_c   1.000
_cell.angle_alpha   90.00
_cell.angle_beta   90.00
_cell.angle_gamma   90.00
#
_symmetry.space_group_name_H-M   'P 1'
#
loop_
_entity.id
_entity.type
_entity.pdbx_description
1 polymer ?
#
loop_
_entity_poly.entity_id
_entity_poly.type
_entity_poly.pdbx_seq_one_letter_code
_entity_poly.pdbx_strand_id
1 'polypeptide(L)'
;MAHAAGHQPRAEEPASLWKRFNAGLHEFYVAPYRRVFARAKRDEEDLFMMLVLSEALGLPNPASGMTLELLPEMLDRMHEWHTRQGLEHSPMDGLSCC
;
A
#
# COMPACT_ATOMS: atom_id res chain seq x y z
N MET A 1 10.26 -15.52 60.96
CA MET A 1 10.91 -14.20 60.85
C MET A 1 11.86 -14.24 59.67
N ALA A 2 11.77 -13.23 58.78
CA ALA A 2 12.68 -12.85 57.69
C ALA A 2 12.90 -13.82 56.50
N HIS A 3 12.02 -13.73 55.49
CA HIS A 3 12.40 -13.91 54.09
C HIS A 3 12.93 -12.56 53.57
N ALA A 4 14.23 -12.47 53.26
CA ALA A 4 14.82 -11.33 52.58
C ALA A 4 15.00 -11.67 51.10
N ALA A 5 13.99 -11.39 50.28
CA ALA A 5 14.14 -11.34 48.83
C ALA A 5 14.55 -9.91 48.47
N GLY A 6 15.83 -9.74 48.11
CA GLY A 6 16.40 -8.47 47.71
C GLY A 6 15.67 -7.91 46.48
N HIS A 7 15.23 -6.67 46.59
CA HIS A 7 14.72 -5.84 45.51
C HIS A 7 15.83 -5.61 44.48
N GLN A 8 15.64 -6.09 43.24
CA GLN A 8 16.56 -5.79 42.14
C GLN A 8 16.05 -4.58 41.35
N PRO A 9 16.84 -3.49 41.21
CA PRO A 9 16.39 -2.30 40.50
C PRO A 9 16.36 -2.56 38.98
N ARG A 10 15.23 -2.22 38.34
CA ARG A 10 15.09 -2.19 36.87
C ARG A 10 15.95 -1.05 36.33
N ALA A 11 17.06 -1.38 35.67
CA ALA A 11 17.79 -0.43 34.84
C ALA A 11 16.86 -0.02 33.67
N GLU A 12 16.46 1.25 33.63
CA GLU A 12 15.67 1.82 32.54
C GLU A 12 16.54 1.93 31.27
N GLU A 13 16.03 1.36 30.18
CA GLU A 13 16.79 1.00 29.00
C GLU A 13 17.24 2.21 28.14
N PRO A 14 18.48 2.20 27.62
CA PRO A 14 18.90 3.12 26.55
C PRO A 14 18.11 2.92 25.23
N ALA A 15 17.37 1.81 25.10
CA ALA A 15 16.58 1.47 23.92
C ALA A 15 15.54 2.53 23.53
N SER A 16 14.96 3.26 24.50
CA SER A 16 13.95 4.30 24.23
C SER A 16 14.53 5.51 23.48
N LEU A 17 15.68 6.02 23.92
CA LEU A 17 16.33 7.18 23.30
C LEU A 17 16.94 6.83 21.94
N TRP A 18 17.58 5.66 21.82
CA TRP A 18 18.07 5.16 20.54
C TRP A 18 16.96 4.97 19.51
N LYS A 19 15.80 4.43 19.93
CA LYS A 19 14.63 4.28 19.06
C LYS A 19 14.10 5.64 18.58
N ARG A 20 14.02 6.64 19.46
CA ARG A 20 13.61 8.01 19.11
C ARG A 20 14.59 8.68 18.15
N PHE A 21 15.89 8.51 18.37
CA PHE A 21 16.93 9.03 17.49
C PHE A 21 16.86 8.39 16.09
N ASN A 22 16.73 7.07 16.02
CA ASN A 22 16.59 6.34 14.75
C ASN A 22 15.31 6.77 14.00
N ALA A 23 14.18 6.92 14.70
CA ALA A 23 12.94 7.42 14.11
C ALA A 23 13.10 8.83 13.53
N GLY A 24 13.81 9.73 14.23
CA GLY A 24 14.10 11.08 13.74
C GLY A 24 14.98 11.09 12.50
N LEU A 25 16.02 10.24 12.45
CA LEU A 25 16.84 10.07 11.26
C LEU A 25 16.04 9.51 10.08
N HIS A 26 15.25 8.45 10.32
CA HIS A 26 14.38 7.88 9.29
C HIS A 26 13.42 8.92 8.72
N GLU A 27 12.78 9.71 9.59
CA GLU A 27 11.89 10.80 9.18
C GLU A 27 12.63 11.85 8.34
N PHE A 28 13.83 12.26 8.75
CA PHE A 28 14.66 13.21 8.00
C PHE A 28 15.00 12.69 6.59
N TYR A 29 15.30 11.40 6.45
CA TYR A 29 15.61 10.78 5.16
C TYR A 29 14.37 10.59 4.27
N VAL A 30 13.24 10.17 4.83
CA VAL A 30 12.03 9.83 4.07
C VAL A 30 11.19 11.05 3.71
N ALA A 31 11.14 12.07 4.58
CA ALA A 31 10.27 13.23 4.42
C ALA A 31 10.35 13.91 3.03
N PRO A 32 11.53 14.14 2.43
CA PRO A 32 11.65 14.78 1.11
C PRO A 32 11.03 13.95 -0.02
N TYR A 33 11.03 12.62 0.10
CA TYR A 33 10.62 11.70 -0.96
C TYR A 33 9.16 11.27 -0.87
N ARG A 34 8.41 11.68 0.16
CA ARG A 34 7.01 11.29 0.36
C ARG A 34 6.14 11.50 -0.87
N ARG A 35 6.34 12.62 -1.58
CA ARG A 35 5.60 12.93 -2.82
C ARG A 35 5.96 11.97 -3.95
N VAL A 36 7.25 11.66 -4.11
CA VAL A 36 7.73 10.72 -5.13
C VAL A 36 7.21 9.32 -4.84
N PHE A 37 7.28 8.87 -3.59
CA PHE A 37 6.72 7.58 -3.19
C PHE A 37 5.20 7.51 -3.34
N ALA A 38 4.48 8.58 -2.99
CA ALA A 38 3.03 8.63 -3.22
C ALA A 38 2.69 8.57 -4.71
N ARG A 39 3.49 9.21 -5.57
CA ARG A 39 3.32 9.13 -7.02
C ARG A 39 3.63 7.72 -7.54
N ALA A 40 4.76 7.15 -7.15
CA ALA A 40 5.17 5.80 -7.55
C ALA A 40 4.13 4.74 -7.13
N LYS A 41 3.61 4.86 -5.90
CA LYS A 41 2.53 3.98 -5.43
C LYS A 41 1.28 4.07 -6.29
N ARG A 42 0.86 5.29 -6.67
CA ARG A 42 -0.31 5.47 -7.56
C ARG A 42 -0.04 4.91 -8.95
N ASP A 43 1.15 5.15 -9.51
CA ASP A 43 1.53 4.62 -10.82
C ASP A 43 1.53 3.07 -10.81
N GLU A 44 1.95 2.45 -9.70
CA GLU A 44 1.88 0.99 -9.50
C GLU A 44 0.43 0.49 -9.39
N GLU A 45 -0.42 1.19 -8.63
CA GLU A 45 -1.85 0.88 -8.51
C GLU A 45 -2.57 0.98 -9.87
N ASP A 46 -2.29 2.02 -10.66
CA ASP A 46 -2.89 2.23 -11.97
C ASP A 46 -2.38 1.18 -12.99
N LEU A 47 -1.10 0.80 -12.92
CA LEU A 47 -0.54 -0.30 -13.73
C LEU A 47 -1.21 -1.64 -13.39
N PHE A 48 -1.40 -1.93 -12.12
CA PHE A 48 -2.01 -3.17 -11.67
C PHE A 48 -3.48 -3.26 -12.09
N MET A 49 -4.23 -2.17 -11.96
CA MET A 49 -5.60 -2.07 -12.46
C MET A 49 -5.66 -2.33 -13.97
N MET A 50 -4.74 -1.73 -14.75
CA MET A 50 -4.67 -1.95 -16.19
C MET A 50 -4.42 -3.42 -16.54
N LEU A 51 -3.49 -4.10 -15.84
CA LEU A 51 -3.19 -5.51 -16.09
C LEU A 51 -4.40 -6.41 -15.81
N VAL A 52 -5.07 -6.20 -14.67
CA VAL A 52 -6.25 -6.99 -14.28
C VAL A 52 -7.43 -6.76 -15.22
N LEU A 53 -7.71 -5.50 -15.60
CA LEU A 53 -8.78 -5.19 -16.55
C LEU A 53 -8.48 -5.69 -17.96
N SER A 54 -7.22 -5.61 -18.40
CA SER A 54 -6.79 -6.17 -19.69
C SER A 54 -7.09 -7.66 -19.76
N GLU A 55 -6.85 -8.40 -18.67
CA GLU A 55 -7.21 -9.82 -18.58
C GLU A 55 -8.72 -10.04 -18.70
N ALA A 56 -9.52 -9.25 -17.98
CA ALA A 56 -10.99 -9.36 -18.04
C ALA A 56 -11.56 -9.06 -19.44
N LEU A 57 -10.88 -8.18 -20.20
CA LEU A 57 -11.20 -7.86 -21.59
C LEU A 57 -10.62 -8.87 -22.60
N GLY A 58 -9.86 -9.88 -22.14
CA GLY A 58 -9.22 -10.88 -23.00
C GLY A 58 -7.99 -10.37 -23.75
N LEU A 59 -7.43 -9.22 -23.36
CA LEU A 59 -6.18 -8.71 -23.90
C LEU A 59 -5.01 -9.49 -23.29
N PRO A 60 -4.12 -10.07 -24.13
CA PRO A 60 -2.99 -10.83 -23.64
C PRO A 60 -2.04 -9.92 -22.85
N ASN A 61 -1.67 -10.32 -21.64
CA ASN A 61 -0.74 -9.58 -20.80
C ASN A 61 0.26 -10.54 -20.10
N PRO A 62 1.43 -10.06 -19.66
CA PRO A 62 2.45 -10.94 -19.07
C PRO A 62 2.06 -11.54 -17.72
N ALA A 63 0.98 -11.05 -17.11
CA ALA A 63 0.43 -11.51 -15.84
C ALA A 63 -0.89 -12.30 -16.00
N SER A 64 -1.20 -12.75 -17.22
CA SER A 64 -2.43 -13.50 -17.51
C SER A 64 -2.55 -14.76 -16.66
N GLY A 65 -3.78 -15.08 -16.23
CA GLY A 65 -4.09 -16.17 -15.31
C GLY A 65 -3.71 -15.94 -13.84
N MET A 66 -2.71 -15.12 -13.52
CA MET A 66 -2.33 -14.80 -12.13
C MET A 66 -3.21 -13.73 -11.49
N THR A 67 -3.84 -12.89 -12.32
CA THR A 67 -4.52 -11.66 -11.91
C THR A 67 -6.04 -11.80 -11.75
N LEU A 68 -6.63 -12.91 -12.21
CA LEU A 68 -8.09 -13.13 -12.18
C LEU A 68 -8.66 -13.13 -10.76
N GLU A 69 -7.93 -13.65 -9.79
CA GLU A 69 -8.34 -13.68 -8.37
C GLU A 69 -8.45 -12.29 -7.75
N LEU A 70 -7.77 -11.30 -8.36
CA LEU A 70 -7.72 -9.93 -7.88
C LEU A 70 -8.82 -9.06 -8.51
N LEU A 71 -9.53 -9.60 -9.51
CA LEU A 71 -10.58 -8.89 -10.23
C LEU A 71 -11.67 -8.34 -9.31
N PRO A 72 -12.20 -9.07 -8.30
CA PRO A 72 -13.23 -8.54 -7.40
C PRO A 72 -12.77 -7.28 -6.66
N GLU A 73 -11.55 -7.30 -6.10
CA GLU A 73 -10.97 -6.16 -5.39
C GLU A 73 -10.70 -4.96 -6.32
N MET A 74 -10.29 -5.23 -7.57
CA MET A 74 -10.08 -4.17 -8.56
C MET A 74 -11.39 -3.54 -9.01
N LEU A 75 -12.46 -4.33 -9.14
CA LEU A 75 -13.79 -3.82 -9.49
C LEU A 75 -14.31 -2.83 -8.44
N ASP A 76 -14.07 -3.07 -7.14
CA ASP A 76 -14.46 -2.14 -6.07
C ASP A 76 -13.77 -0.77 -6.19
N ARG A 77 -12.57 -0.73 -6.76
CA ARG A 77 -11.75 0.49 -6.91
C ARG A 77 -11.86 1.13 -8.29
N MET A 78 -12.64 0.52 -9.18
CA MET A 78 -12.68 0.86 -10.59
C MET A 78 -13.22 2.28 -10.83
N HIS A 79 -14.23 2.71 -10.07
CA HIS A 79 -14.81 4.06 -10.17
C HIS A 79 -13.79 5.17 -10.02
N GLU A 80 -13.00 5.08 -8.94
CA GLU A 80 -11.99 6.08 -8.65
C GLU A 80 -10.87 6.06 -9.68
N TRP A 81 -10.51 4.87 -10.18
CA TRP A 81 -9.48 4.72 -11.21
C TRP A 81 -9.92 5.33 -12.54
N HIS A 82 -11.06 4.94 -13.11
CA HIS A 82 -11.44 5.39 -14.46
C HIS A 82 -11.66 6.91 -14.51
N THR A 83 -12.18 7.47 -13.43
CA THR A 83 -12.31 8.92 -13.23
C THR A 83 -10.95 9.61 -13.23
N ARG A 84 -9.94 9.05 -12.52
CA ARG A 84 -8.57 9.59 -12.53
C ARG A 84 -7.90 9.46 -13.89
N GLN A 85 -8.20 8.40 -14.63
CA GLN A 85 -7.70 8.22 -15.99
C GLN A 85 -8.36 9.16 -17.01
N GLY A 86 -9.42 9.87 -16.63
CA GLY A 86 -10.16 10.77 -17.52
C GLY A 86 -11.03 10.03 -18.55
N LEU A 87 -11.45 8.80 -18.25
CA LEU A 87 -12.37 8.05 -19.09
C LEU A 87 -13.80 8.56 -18.88
N GLU A 88 -14.55 8.74 -19.97
CA GLU A 88 -15.94 9.22 -19.89
C GLU A 88 -16.87 8.16 -19.28
N HIS A 89 -16.59 6.88 -19.53
CA HIS A 89 -17.39 5.74 -19.08
C HIS A 89 -16.50 4.56 -18.68
N SER A 90 -17.11 3.65 -17.94
CA SER A 90 -16.54 2.34 -17.63
C SER A 90 -16.11 1.60 -18.91
N PRO A 91 -14.86 1.11 -19.00
CA PRO A 91 -14.42 0.24 -20.09
C PRO A 91 -14.96 -1.19 -20.00
N MET A 92 -15.70 -1.56 -18.95
CA MET A 92 -16.26 -2.89 -18.74
C MET A 92 -17.69 -2.96 -19.26
N ASP A 93 -17.95 -3.85 -20.22
CA ASP A 93 -19.30 -4.11 -20.73
C ASP A 93 -20.21 -4.68 -19.63
N GLY A 94 -21.38 -4.07 -19.43
CA GLY A 94 -22.40 -4.53 -18.46
C GLY A 94 -22.18 -4.09 -17.01
N LEU A 95 -21.06 -3.43 -16.69
CA LEU A 95 -20.81 -2.81 -15.38
C LEU A 95 -20.83 -1.29 -15.53
N SER A 96 -22.01 -0.69 -15.35
CA SER A 96 -22.19 0.76 -15.32
C SER A 96 -21.55 1.32 -14.06
N CYS A 97 -20.39 1.96 -14.22
CA CYS A 97 -19.70 2.65 -13.17
C CYS A 97 -20.10 4.13 -13.15
N CYS A 98 -21.40 4.39 -12.99
CA CYS A 98 -22.12 5.63 -12.69
C CYS A 98 -23.61 5.29 -12.64
#